data_AF-A0A7Y3BIH4-F1
#
_entry.id   AF-A0A7Y3BIH4-F1
#
_cell.length_a   1.000
_cell.length_b   1.000
_cell.length_c   1.000
_cell.angle_alpha   90.00
_cell.angle_beta   90.00
_cell.angle_gamma   90.00
#
_symmetry.space_group_name_H-M   'P 1'
#
loop_
_entity.id
_entity.type
_entity.pdbx_description
1 polymer ?
#
loop_
_entity_poly.entity_id
_entity_poly.type
_entity_poly.pdbx_seq_one_letter_code
_entity_poly.pdbx_strand_id
1 'polypeptide(L)'
;EMVFELIDEYSDEIKISIYGNQIRSVIRTANNKRILWSTFFDISLIKNVIKIEGNGFGHGVGLCQYGAISLSRKGWDFNEILEHYFPGIEIKSIND
;
A
#
# COMPACT_ATOMS: atom_id res chain seq x y z
N GLU A 1 4.66 -1.12 13.60
CA GLU A 1 3.91 -1.78 12.50
C GLU A 1 2.45 -1.85 12.88
N MET A 2 1.53 -1.75 11.93
CA MET A 2 0.10 -1.99 12.19
C MET A 2 -0.12 -3.50 12.27
N VAL A 3 -0.71 -3.97 13.38
CA VAL A 3 -1.02 -5.37 13.63
C VAL A 3 -2.53 -5.48 13.82
N PHE A 4 -3.17 -6.39 13.08
CA PHE A 4 -4.54 -6.80 13.34
C PHE A 4 -4.50 -8.10 14.14
N GLU A 5 -5.19 -8.10 15.28
CA GLU A 5 -5.44 -9.31 16.09
C GLU A 5 -6.92 -9.66 15.96
N LEU A 6 -7.19 -10.90 15.56
CA LEU A 6 -8.53 -11.47 15.59
C LEU A 6 -8.69 -12.26 16.89
N ILE A 7 -9.74 -11.97 17.65
CA ILE A 7 -10.04 -12.59 18.93
C ILE A 7 -11.43 -13.20 18.83
N ASP A 8 -11.53 -14.51 19.05
CA ASP A 8 -12.79 -15.24 19.20
C ASP A 8 -13.02 -15.46 20.71
N GLU A 9 -14.14 -14.98 21.23
CA GLU A 9 -14.48 -15.10 22.66
C GLU A 9 -14.95 -16.50 23.06
N TYR A 10 -15.24 -17.39 22.08
CA TYR A 10 -15.90 -18.68 22.31
C TYR A 10 -15.04 -19.91 22.00
N SER A 11 -13.83 -19.75 21.46
CA SER A 11 -12.88 -20.84 21.20
C SER A 11 -11.49 -20.51 21.77
N ASP A 12 -10.69 -21.54 22.05
CA ASP A 12 -9.29 -21.38 22.50
C ASP A 12 -8.58 -20.33 21.63
N GLU A 13 -8.12 -19.22 22.23
CA GLU A 13 -7.70 -17.98 21.56
C GLU A 13 -6.86 -18.21 20.28
N ILE A 14 -7.46 -18.09 19.09
CA ILE A 14 -6.71 -18.12 17.83
C ILE A 14 -6.23 -16.70 17.50
N LYS A 15 -5.01 -16.36 17.93
CA LYS A 15 -4.38 -15.09 17.57
C LYS A 15 -3.80 -15.17 16.16
N ILE A 16 -4.39 -14.42 15.24
CA ILE A 16 -3.85 -14.21 13.89
C ILE A 16 -3.26 -12.80 13.84
N SER A 17 -1.98 -12.70 13.51
CA SER A 17 -1.30 -11.42 13.31
C SER A 17 -1.01 -11.19 11.82
N ILE A 18 -1.39 -10.03 11.31
CA ILE A 18 -1.22 -9.65 9.90
C ILE A 18 -0.41 -8.37 9.83
N TYR A 19 0.60 -8.34 8.95
CA TYR A 19 1.60 -7.26 8.92
C TYR A 19 1.69 -6.57 7.56
N GLY A 20 1.90 -5.26 7.59
CA GLY A 20 2.28 -4.46 6.43
C GLY A 20 1.35 -4.67 5.22
N ASN A 21 1.93 -4.98 4.07
CA ASN A 21 1.18 -5.11 2.82
C ASN A 21 0.20 -6.31 2.82
N GLN A 22 0.36 -7.30 3.71
CA GLN A 22 -0.57 -8.43 3.83
C GLN A 22 -1.97 -7.95 4.25
N ILE A 23 -2.05 -6.86 5.04
CA ILE A 23 -3.32 -6.27 5.50
C ILE A 23 -4.26 -6.00 4.31
N ARG A 24 -3.71 -5.48 3.20
CA ARG A 24 -4.49 -5.18 2.00
C ARG A 24 -5.18 -6.42 1.45
N SER A 25 -4.48 -7.55 1.47
CA SER A 25 -4.99 -8.81 0.94
C SER A 25 -6.06 -9.47 1.81
N VAL A 26 -6.11 -9.14 3.11
CA VAL A 26 -7.08 -9.69 4.06
C VAL A 26 -8.35 -8.85 4.08
N ILE A 27 -8.22 -7.52 4.11
CA ILE A 27 -9.37 -6.61 4.12
C ILE A 27 -9.88 -6.42 2.68
N ARG A 28 -11.08 -6.93 2.41
CA ARG A 28 -11.67 -6.97 1.06
C ARG A 28 -13.09 -6.42 1.03
N THR A 29 -13.54 -6.06 -0.17
CA THR A 29 -14.95 -5.72 -0.41
C THR A 29 -15.83 -6.95 -0.20
N ALA A 30 -17.09 -6.75 0.20
CA ALA A 30 -18.04 -7.84 0.52
C ALA A 30 -18.23 -8.86 -0.63
N ASN A 31 -18.06 -8.43 -1.88
CA ASN A 31 -18.12 -9.31 -3.06
C ASN A 31 -16.78 -10.00 -3.41
N ASN A 32 -15.76 -9.85 -2.56
CA ASN A 32 -14.40 -10.38 -2.71
C ASN A 32 -13.64 -9.91 -3.97
N LYS A 33 -14.16 -8.91 -4.71
CA LYS A 33 -13.55 -8.46 -5.99
C LYS A 33 -12.39 -7.49 -5.81
N ARG A 34 -12.27 -6.82 -4.66
CA ARG A 34 -11.25 -5.80 -4.43
C ARG A 34 -10.62 -5.96 -3.05
N ILE A 35 -9.32 -5.72 -3.02
CA ILE A 35 -8.50 -5.57 -1.82
C ILE A 35 -8.45 -4.09 -1.42
N LEU A 36 -7.97 -3.81 -0.21
CA LEU A 36 -7.65 -2.45 0.21
C LEU A 36 -6.57 -1.84 -0.69
N TRP A 37 -6.78 -0.59 -1.11
CA TRP A 37 -5.91 0.07 -2.10
C TRP A 37 -4.49 0.30 -1.61
N SER A 38 -4.31 0.63 -0.34
CA SER A 38 -3.01 0.87 0.31
C SER A 38 -3.08 0.49 1.79
N THR A 39 -1.96 0.59 2.49
CA THR A 39 -1.91 0.55 3.96
C THR A 39 -2.03 1.94 4.61
N PHE A 40 -2.30 2.97 3.81
CA PHE A 40 -2.48 4.34 4.27
C PHE A 40 -3.97 4.66 4.39
N PHE A 41 -4.53 4.31 5.54
CA PHE A 41 -5.95 4.44 5.82
C PHE A 41 -6.19 4.73 7.31
N ASP A 42 -7.36 5.29 7.58
CA ASP A 42 -7.92 5.47 8.91
C ASP A 42 -9.08 4.48 9.13
N ILE A 43 -9.28 4.10 10.39
CA ILE A 43 -10.39 3.25 10.83
C ILE A 43 -11.29 4.08 11.75
N SER A 44 -12.60 4.02 11.51
CA SER A 44 -13.61 4.60 12.40
C SER A 44 -14.77 3.63 12.61
N LEU A 45 -15.34 3.63 13.82
CA LEU A 45 -16.58 2.91 14.12
C LEU A 45 -17.76 3.87 13.95
N ILE A 46 -18.65 3.56 13.02
CA ILE A 46 -19.87 4.34 12.78
C ILE A 46 -21.06 3.43 13.03
N LYS A 47 -21.74 3.63 14.17
CA LYS A 47 -22.76 2.71 14.69
C LYS A 47 -22.14 1.32 14.88
N ASN A 48 -22.59 0.33 14.11
CA ASN A 48 -22.10 -1.05 14.13
C ASN A 48 -21.31 -1.41 12.86
N VAL A 49 -20.78 -0.40 12.16
CA VAL A 49 -20.00 -0.58 10.93
C VAL A 49 -18.60 -0.03 11.14
N ILE A 50 -17.60 -0.88 10.91
CA ILE A 50 -16.21 -0.43 10.80
C ILE A 50 -16.05 0.20 9.41
N LYS A 51 -15.83 1.52 9.38
CA LYS A 51 -15.52 2.27 8.17
C LYS A 51 -14.01 2.40 8.05
N ILE A 52 -13.48 1.94 6.92
CA ILE A 52 -12.07 2.08 6.53
C ILE A 52 -12.02 3.04 5.35
N GLU A 53 -11.29 4.13 5.51
CA GLU A 53 -11.12 5.17 4.49
C GLU A 53 -9.64 5.48 4.32
N GLY A 54 -9.15 5.54 3.09
CA GLY A 54 -7.71 5.67 2.87
C GLY A 54 -7.34 6.26 1.53
N ASN A 55 -6.04 6.48 1.37
CA ASN A 55 -5.46 7.22 0.25
C ASN A 55 -4.36 6.40 -0.43
N GLY A 56 -4.11 6.72 -1.70
CA GLY A 56 -3.08 6.06 -2.50
C GLY A 56 -3.47 4.67 -2.99
N PHE A 57 -2.63 4.11 -3.86
CA PHE A 57 -2.84 2.81 -4.49
C PHE A 57 -1.50 2.10 -4.69
N GLY A 58 -1.30 0.98 -4.00
CA GLY A 58 -0.04 0.25 -3.99
C GLY A 58 0.55 0.09 -2.59
N HIS A 59 1.75 -0.49 -2.53
CA HIS A 59 2.46 -0.73 -1.27
C HIS A 59 3.27 0.49 -0.80
N GLY A 60 3.36 1.56 -1.60
CA GLY A 60 3.96 2.83 -1.20
C GLY A 60 5.48 2.86 -1.11
N VAL A 61 6.18 1.94 -1.81
CA VAL A 61 7.66 1.88 -1.81
C VAL A 61 8.18 2.04 -3.25
N GLY A 62 9.25 2.81 -3.42
CA GLY A 62 9.88 3.06 -4.72
C GLY A 62 9.12 4.08 -5.57
N LEU A 63 8.94 3.75 -6.85
CA LEU A 63 8.41 4.68 -7.85
C LEU A 63 6.88 4.84 -7.78
N CYS A 64 6.41 6.05 -7.48
CA CYS A 64 5.00 6.39 -7.68
C CYS A 64 4.72 6.67 -9.16
N GLN A 65 4.02 5.76 -9.84
CA GLN A 65 3.76 5.83 -11.28
C GLN A 65 3.04 7.14 -11.69
N TYR A 66 1.98 7.52 -10.97
CA TYR A 66 1.29 8.79 -11.24
C TYR A 66 2.16 10.02 -10.98
N GLY A 67 3.04 9.95 -9.97
CA GLY A 67 4.01 10.99 -9.69
C GLY A 67 5.06 11.10 -10.81
N ALA A 68 5.59 9.97 -11.31
CA ALA A 68 6.49 9.93 -12.46
C ALA A 68 5.85 10.52 -13.72
N ILE A 69 4.58 10.20 -14.01
CA ILE A 69 3.83 10.81 -15.12
C ILE A 69 3.71 12.33 -14.92
N SER A 70 3.46 12.80 -13.70
CA SER A 70 3.39 14.23 -13.40
C SER A 70 4.73 14.94 -13.60
N LEU A 71 5.84 14.34 -13.16
CA LEU A 71 7.19 14.88 -13.35
C LEU A 71 7.57 14.92 -14.84
N SER A 72 7.27 13.87 -15.59
CA SER A 72 7.46 13.84 -17.04
C SER A 72 6.69 14.96 -17.74
N ARG A 73 5.44 15.22 -17.34
CA ARG A 73 4.65 16.36 -17.86
C ARG A 73 5.20 17.73 -17.48
N LYS A 74 6.03 17.81 -16.43
CA LYS A 74 6.78 19.01 -16.03
C LYS A 74 8.13 19.12 -16.75
N GLY A 75 8.45 18.20 -17.66
CA GLY A 75 9.66 18.22 -18.47
C GLY A 75 10.84 17.41 -17.92
N TRP A 76 10.65 16.67 -16.82
CA TRP A 76 11.71 15.82 -16.28
C TRP A 76 11.95 14.62 -17.19
N ASP A 77 13.20 14.27 -17.42
CA ASP A 77 13.57 13.05 -18.13
C ASP A 77 13.51 11.82 -17.21
N PHE A 78 13.72 10.63 -17.79
CA PHE A 78 13.64 9.39 -17.01
C PHE A 78 14.76 9.24 -15.99
N ASN A 79 15.95 9.81 -16.23
CA ASN A 79 17.07 9.75 -15.29
C ASN A 79 16.74 10.59 -14.04
N GLU A 80 16.24 11.82 -14.24
CA GLU A 80 15.82 12.71 -13.15
C GLU A 80 14.68 12.09 -12.32
N ILE A 81 13.71 11.47 -12.99
CA ILE A 81 12.58 10.80 -12.32
C ILE A 81 13.08 9.61 -11.50
N LEU A 82 13.96 8.77 -12.05
CA LEU A 82 14.47 7.61 -11.33
C LEU A 82 15.35 8.03 -10.14
N GLU A 83 16.23 9.01 -10.31
CA GLU A 83 17.05 9.55 -9.23
C GLU A 83 16.21 10.15 -8.10
N HIS A 84 15.06 10.76 -8.41
CA HIS A 84 14.12 11.24 -7.40
C HIS A 84 13.52 10.13 -6.53
N TYR A 85 13.12 9.01 -7.14
CA TYR A 85 12.50 7.89 -6.42
C TYR A 85 13.52 6.91 -5.82
N PHE A 86 14.73 6.89 -6.38
CA PHE A 86 15.80 6.01 -5.98
C PHE A 86 17.12 6.81 -5.92
N PRO A 87 17.36 7.59 -4.86
CA PRO A 87 18.55 8.41 -4.77
C PRO A 87 19.85 7.59 -4.79
N GLY A 88 20.82 8.02 -5.60
CA GLY A 88 22.14 7.39 -5.72
C GLY A 88 22.16 6.13 -6.58
N ILE A 89 21.20 5.95 -7.50
CA ILE A 89 21.25 4.83 -8.45
C ILE A 89 22.23 5.10 -9.59
N GLU A 90 22.71 4.02 -10.21
CA GLU A 90 23.43 4.07 -11.48
C GLU A 90 22.62 3.33 -12.55
N ILE A 91 22.48 3.96 -13.72
CA ILE A 91 21.83 3.34 -14.88
C ILE A 91 22.93 2.76 -15.77
N LYS A 92 22.86 1.45 -16.03
CA LYS A 92 23.84 0.71 -16.83
C LYS A 92 23.17 -0.02 -17.98
N SER A 93 23.86 -0.09 -19.12
CA SER A 93 23.52 -1.01 -20.19
C SER A 93 23.80 -2.44 -19.73
N ILE A 94 22.90 -3.38 -20.00
CA ILE A 94 23.09 -4.80 -19.66
C ILE A 94 24.04 -5.49 -20.66
N ASN A 95 24.34 -4.85 -21.79
CA ASN A 95 25.15 -5.41 -22.87
C ASN A 95 26.63 -4.97 -22.84
N ASP A 96 27.08 -4.36 -21.75
CA ASP A 96 28.49 -4.03 -21.50
C ASP A 96 29.16 -5.11 -20.63
#